data_AF-A0A7V6T847-F1
#
_entry.id   AF-A0A7V6T847-F1
#
_cell.length_a   1.000
_cell.length_b   1.000
_cell.length_c   1.000
_cell.angle_alpha   90.00
_cell.angle_beta   90.00
_cell.angle_gamma   90.00
#
_symmetry.space_group_name_H-M   'P 1'
#
loop_
_entity.id
_entity.type
_entity.pdbx_description
1 polymer ?
#
loop_
_entity_poly.entity_id
_entity_poly.type
_entity_poly.pdbx_seq_one_letter_code
_entity_poly.pdbx_strand_id
1 'polypeptide(L)'
;MKKRKVISSIILIIWFVFSITDFSLAKVNKTPIFATPVIRYKDGGSTEYYGLGYKVIKYVNLTVERGPEVVKIDFGTWFMRFSPTQ
;
A
#
# COMPACT_ATOMS: atom_id res chain seq x y z
N MET A 1 -10.09 -33.97 -0.70
CA MET A 1 -9.40 -33.12 0.31
C MET A 1 -8.00 -32.65 -0.11
N LYS A 2 -7.11 -33.53 -0.63
CA LYS A 2 -5.72 -33.14 -1.00
C LYS A 2 -5.64 -32.00 -2.03
N LYS A 3 -6.44 -32.03 -3.11
CA LYS A 3 -6.45 -30.99 -4.16
C LYS A 3 -6.86 -29.60 -3.64
N ARG A 4 -7.85 -29.52 -2.73
CA ARG A 4 -8.28 -28.27 -2.10
C ARG A 4 -7.15 -27.64 -1.25
N LYS A 5 -6.41 -28.46 -0.50
CA LYS A 5 -5.26 -27.99 0.29
C LYS A 5 -4.14 -27.44 -0.60
N VAL A 6 -3.89 -28.07 -1.76
CA VAL A 6 -2.91 -27.58 -2.74
C VAL A 6 -3.32 -26.22 -3.30
N ILE A 7 -4.59 -26.06 -3.70
CA ILE A 7 -5.11 -24.79 -4.22
C ILE A 7 -4.99 -23.67 -3.16
N SER A 8 -5.40 -23.94 -1.91
CA SER A 8 -5.27 -22.97 -0.82
C SER A 8 -3.81 -22.57 -0.56
N SER A 9 -2.88 -23.52 -0.65
CA SER A 9 -1.45 -23.25 -0.50
C SER A 9 -0.93 -22.32 -1.61
N ILE A 10 -1.32 -22.57 -2.87
CA ILE A 10 -0.92 -21.73 -4.02
C ILE A 10 -1.44 -20.30 -3.86
N ILE A 11 -2.72 -20.13 -3.47
CA ILE A 11 -3.31 -18.80 -3.23
C ILE A 11 -2.55 -18.06 -2.14
N LEU A 12 -2.18 -18.75 -1.06
CA LEU A 12 -1.42 -18.16 0.05
C LEU A 12 -0.03 -17.70 -0.40
N ILE A 13 0.66 -18.48 -1.22
CA ILE A 13 1.98 -18.11 -1.77
C ILE A 13 1.86 -16.86 -2.65
N ILE A 14 0.88 -16.80 -3.55
CA ILE A 14 0.65 -15.61 -4.40
C ILE A 14 0.37 -14.38 -3.54
N TRP A 15 -0.46 -14.53 -2.52
CA TRP A 15 -0.76 -13.47 -1.56
C TRP A 15 0.50 -12.95 -0.85
N PHE A 16 1.39 -13.85 -0.40
CA PHE A 16 2.66 -13.47 0.20
C PHE A 16 3.56 -12.71 -0.76
N VAL A 17 3.67 -13.15 -2.02
CA VAL A 17 4.47 -12.46 -3.04
C VAL A 17 3.98 -11.02 -3.20
N PHE A 18 2.67 -10.81 -3.36
CA PHE A 18 2.10 -9.47 -3.51
C PHE A 18 2.37 -8.60 -2.27
N SER A 19 2.11 -9.13 -1.09
CA SER A 19 2.31 -8.41 0.17
C SER A 19 3.79 -8.04 0.41
N ILE A 20 4.73 -8.94 0.11
CA ILE A 20 6.17 -8.71 0.33
C ILE A 20 6.71 -7.70 -0.68
N THR A 21 6.30 -7.78 -1.95
CA THR A 21 6.70 -6.81 -2.97
C THR A 21 6.25 -5.41 -2.59
N ASP A 22 4.97 -5.23 -2.23
CA ASP A 22 4.45 -3.90 -1.88
C ASP A 22 5.02 -3.38 -0.56
N PHE A 23 5.28 -4.25 0.41
CA PHE A 23 6.00 -3.89 1.63
C PHE A 23 7.42 -3.40 1.35
N SER A 24 8.13 -4.08 0.44
CA SER A 24 9.49 -3.69 0.06
C SER A 24 9.52 -2.35 -0.67
N LEU A 25 8.51 -2.08 -1.51
CA LEU A 25 8.33 -0.79 -2.18
C LEU A 25 7.99 0.32 -1.19
N ALA A 26 7.12 0.06 -0.21
CA ALA A 26 6.79 1.01 0.84
C ALA A 26 8.04 1.45 1.63
N LYS A 27 8.94 0.51 1.94
CA LYS A 27 10.21 0.82 2.62
C LYS A 27 11.13 1.76 1.84
N VAL A 28 11.05 1.76 0.51
CA VAL A 28 11.83 2.65 -0.35
C VAL A 28 11.02 3.84 -0.87
N ASN A 29 9.88 4.14 -0.22
CA ASN A 29 8.96 5.23 -0.56
C ASN A 29 8.49 5.20 -2.03
N LYS A 30 8.35 4.01 -2.60
CA LYS A 30 7.81 3.80 -3.95
C LYS A 30 6.35 3.37 -3.89
N THR A 31 5.60 3.78 -4.90
CA THR A 31 4.19 3.40 -5.08
C THR A 31 4.07 1.86 -5.14
N PRO A 32 3.10 1.25 -4.45
CA PRO A 32 2.84 -0.18 -4.55
C PRO A 32 2.44 -0.58 -5.98
N ILE A 33 2.75 -1.82 -6.36
CA ILE A 33 2.44 -2.36 -7.70
C ILE A 33 1.14 -3.17 -7.67
N PHE A 34 0.91 -3.94 -6.60
CA PHE A 34 -0.22 -4.88 -6.53
C PHE A 34 -1.43 -4.30 -5.81
N ALA A 35 -1.24 -3.40 -4.84
CA ALA A 35 -2.32 -2.71 -4.17
C ALA A 35 -2.96 -1.66 -5.09
N THR A 36 -4.29 -1.62 -5.12
CA THR A 36 -5.04 -0.73 -6.00
C THR A 36 -5.38 0.58 -5.29
N PRO A 37 -5.25 1.75 -5.96
CA PRO A 37 -5.62 3.03 -5.35
C PRO A 37 -7.14 3.10 -5.18
N VAL A 38 -7.59 3.41 -3.96
CA VAL A 38 -9.02 3.51 -3.63
C VAL A 38 -9.42 4.93 -3.27
N ILE A 39 -8.61 5.63 -2.49
CA ILE A 39 -8.90 6.98 -2.01
C ILE A 39 -7.73 7.89 -2.34
N ARG A 40 -8.01 9.02 -3.00
CA ARG A 40 -7.05 10.13 -3.14
C ARG A 40 -7.51 11.29 -2.28
N TYR A 41 -6.62 11.76 -1.42
CA TYR A 41 -6.88 12.88 -0.52
C TYR A 41 -6.64 14.22 -1.22
N LYS A 42 -7.36 15.24 -0.76
CA LYS A 42 -7.25 16.63 -1.26
C LYS A 42 -6.16 17.43 -0.54
N ASP A 43 -5.20 16.74 0.06
CA ASP A 43 -4.04 17.30 0.75
C ASP A 43 -2.84 17.51 -0.18
N GLY A 44 -3.02 17.19 -1.46
CA GLY A 44 -2.01 17.39 -2.49
C GLY A 44 -1.49 16.16 -3.20
N GLY A 45 -2.05 15.00 -2.86
CA GLY A 45 -1.82 13.78 -3.62
C GLY A 45 -1.66 12.53 -2.77
N SER A 46 -1.90 12.61 -1.45
CA SER A 46 -1.86 11.41 -0.63
C SER A 46 -2.90 10.40 -1.12
N THR A 47 -2.54 9.13 -1.13
CA THR A 47 -3.34 8.08 -1.75
C THR A 47 -3.34 6.83 -0.89
N GLU A 48 -4.52 6.28 -0.62
CA GLU A 48 -4.67 4.94 -0.04
C GLU A 48 -4.74 3.89 -1.13
N TYR A 49 -3.99 2.82 -0.94
CA TYR A 49 -4.01 1.63 -1.76
C TYR A 49 -4.45 0.43 -0.93
N TYR A 50 -5.32 -0.40 -1.49
CA TYR A 50 -5.78 -1.63 -0.85
C TYR A 50 -5.20 -2.84 -1.59
N GLY A 51 -4.41 -3.61 -0.86
CA GLY A 51 -4.00 -4.95 -1.28
C GLY A 51 -4.92 -6.00 -0.68
N LEU A 52 -4.73 -7.25 -1.08
CA LEU A 52 -5.39 -8.38 -0.46
C LEU A 52 -4.93 -8.46 1.00
N GLY A 53 -5.78 -8.17 1.99
CA GLY A 53 -5.45 -8.29 3.42
C GLY A 53 -4.48 -7.24 4.01
N TYR A 54 -4.04 -6.25 3.22
CA TYR A 54 -3.20 -5.14 3.69
C TYR A 54 -3.58 -3.80 3.03
N LYS A 55 -3.13 -2.71 3.63
CA LYS A 55 -3.31 -1.34 3.15
C LYS A 55 -1.95 -0.66 3.05
N VAL A 56 -1.76 0.15 2.01
CA VAL A 56 -0.62 1.04 1.85
C VAL A 56 -1.13 2.47 1.79
N ILE A 57 -0.57 3.37 2.58
CA ILE A 57 -0.91 4.79 2.56
C ILE A 57 0.31 5.57 2.12
N LYS A 58 0.21 6.23 0.97
CA LYS A 58 1.22 7.13 0.46
C LYS A 58 0.88 8.55 0.90
N TYR A 59 1.76 9.16 1.67
CA TYR A 59 1.65 10.55 2.11
C TYR A 59 2.45 11.44 1.17
N VAL A 60 1.77 12.43 0.60
CA VAL A 60 2.34 13.46 -0.26
C VAL A 60 2.15 14.80 0.41
N ASN A 61 3.21 15.59 0.51
CA ASN A 61 3.11 16.96 0.96
C ASN A 61 3.27 17.90 -0.24
N LEU A 62 2.42 18.90 -0.33
CA LEU A 62 2.55 20.00 -1.28
C LEU A 62 3.23 21.17 -0.59
N THR A 63 4.53 21.30 -0.79
CA THR A 63 5.23 22.57 -0.50
C THR A 63 5.18 23.46 -1.74
N VAL A 64 4.83 24.74 -1.52
CA VAL A 64 4.65 25.77 -2.57
C VAL A 64 5.90 25.91 -3.45
N GLU A 65 7.08 25.59 -2.92
CA GLU A 65 8.36 25.77 -3.61
C GLU A 65 8.83 24.55 -4.42
N ARG A 66 8.41 23.32 -4.10
CA ARG A 66 8.99 22.08 -4.66
C ARG A 66 7.99 21.16 -5.36
N GLY A 67 6.69 21.40 -5.25
CA GLY A 67 5.66 20.53 -5.81
C GLY A 67 5.41 19.29 -4.93
N PRO A 68 4.62 18.31 -5.41
CA PRO A 68 4.21 17.15 -4.62
C PRO A 68 5.40 16.22 -4.33
N GLU A 69 5.84 16.19 -3.07
CA GLU A 69 6.92 15.30 -2.60
C GLU A 69 6.35 14.15 -1.77
N VAL A 70 6.83 12.93 -2.02
CA VAL A 70 6.43 11.75 -1.25
C VAL A 70 7.20 11.77 0.08
N VAL A 71 6.49 12.08 1.16
CA VAL A 71 7.10 12.19 2.49
C VAL A 71 7.27 10.82 3.13
N LYS A 72 6.26 9.97 2.99
CA LYS A 72 6.21 8.70 3.70
C LYS A 72 5.28 7.72 3.00
N ILE A 73 5.60 6.44 3.08
CA ILE A 73 4.66 5.37 2.75
C ILE A 73 4.52 4.43 3.92
N ASP A 74 3.31 4.32 4.46
CA ASP A 74 2.98 3.36 5.51
C ASP A 74 2.36 2.10 4.92
N PHE A 75 2.75 0.95 5.48
CA PHE A 75 2.20 -0.35 5.16
C PHE A 75 1.58 -0.95 6.43
N GLY A 76 0.34 -1.42 6.35
CA GLY A 76 -0.36 -1.96 7.51
C GLY A 76 -1.59 -2.77 7.16
N THR A 77 -2.44 -3.02 8.16
CA THR A 77 -3.71 -3.72 7.98
C THR A 77 -4.76 -2.81 7.34
N TRP A 78 -5.89 -3.36 6.87
CA TRP A 78 -7.01 -2.57 6.37
C TRP A 78 -7.57 -1.54 7.37
N PHE A 79 -7.35 -1.75 8.66
CA PHE A 79 -7.79 -0.83 9.72
C PHE A 79 -6.85 0.35 9.93
N MET A 80 -5.69 0.37 9.28
CA MET A 80 -4.79 1.51 9.30
C MET A 80 -5.53 2.76 8.77
N ARG A 81 -5.54 3.81 9.58
CA ARG A 81 -6.19 5.08 9.25
C ARG A 81 -5.18 6.04 8.67
N PHE A 82 -5.64 6.87 7.74
CA PHE A 82 -4.88 8.00 7.26
C PHE A 82 -4.65 8.99 8.40
N SER A 83 -3.39 9.31 8.67
CA SER A 83 -2.98 10.35 9.60
C SER A 83 -2.03 11.30 8.87
N PRO A 84 -2.50 12.46 8.39
CA PRO A 84 -1.63 13.39 7.68
C PRO A 84 -0.47 13.80 8.60
N THR A 85 0.74 13.81 8.06
CA THR A 85 1.91 14.39 8.74
C THR A 85 1.67 15.88 8.91
N GLN A 86 1.62 16.36 10.16
CA GLN A 86 1.54 17.79 10.48
C GLN A 86 2.77 18.55 10.00
#